data_AF-A0A818A4E1-F1
#
_entry.id   AF-A0A818A4E1-F1
#
_cell.length_a   1.000
_cell.length_b   1.000
_cell.length_c   1.000
_cell.angle_alpha   90.00
_cell.angle_beta   90.00
_cell.angle_gamma   90.00
#
_symmetry.space_group_name_H-M   'P 1'
#
loop_
_entity.id
_entity.type
_entity.pdbx_description
1 polymer ?
#
loop_
_entity_poly.entity_id
_entity_poly.type
_entity_poly.pdbx_seq_one_letter_code
_entity_poly.pdbx_strand_id
1 'polypeptide(L)'
;MHAFFSASLADVQFVVINLSSHLNDLTSVLLATLFSLASDSIVIYQNETKLDFSQWPNKIILLFTTTQFAATLKNVPTCVTIYALNSDDCNFEDPYHFATIQDLVDQLSNAIVQKYRLETCRYNQIGEPDKAKEQEMKANRVEHEIKKVYEQMKENSPKKPLHNIALTIIWLRPEVGDMESLKEVFGEYFSSYHSFFNQHTCHYYIVENEHRNDIFLIMNTSSEQSIANGFRQFSNVKNIYFYGQSTNSDEKTFDTRNDLYYRLTYDLIGHYGELGDNYQENDQLKEARDFFVKAQKLCRFLNEKFFSLNNPVFA
;
A
#
# COMPACT_ATOMS: atom_id res chain seq x y z
N MET A 1 -22.19 -3.88 15.52
CA MET A 1 -22.87 -3.81 16.83
C MET A 1 -21.99 -4.56 17.82
N HIS A 2 -20.95 -3.91 18.37
CA HIS A 2 -20.03 -4.51 19.35
C HIS A 2 -20.35 -3.96 20.73
N ALA A 3 -20.72 -4.85 21.64
CA ALA A 3 -21.11 -4.55 23.01
C ALA A 3 -19.89 -4.34 23.91
N PHE A 4 -19.89 -3.19 24.59
CA PHE A 4 -19.39 -2.95 25.94
C PHE A 4 -17.94 -3.34 26.31
N PHE A 5 -17.04 -2.36 26.26
CA PHE A 5 -16.06 -2.12 27.32
C PHE A 5 -16.41 -0.80 28.03
N SER A 6 -17.31 -0.85 29.01
CA SER A 6 -17.54 0.25 29.97
C SER A 6 -16.82 0.00 31.30
N ALA A 7 -15.74 -0.79 31.28
CA ALA A 7 -14.78 -0.81 32.37
C ALA A 7 -13.85 0.40 32.17
N SER A 8 -13.81 1.27 33.17
CA SER A 8 -13.00 2.50 33.23
C SER A 8 -11.59 2.33 32.64
N LEU A 9 -11.40 2.72 31.37
CA LEU A 9 -10.10 2.82 30.66
C LEU A 9 -9.20 3.94 31.21
N ALA A 10 -9.50 4.47 32.40
CA ALA A 10 -8.84 5.64 32.98
C ALA A 10 -7.45 5.36 33.57
N ASP A 11 -6.91 4.14 33.46
CA ASP A 11 -5.59 3.80 33.99
C ASP A 11 -4.94 2.68 33.17
N VAL A 12 -4.64 2.98 31.90
CA VAL A 12 -3.97 2.06 30.98
C VAL A 12 -2.46 2.15 31.14
N GLN A 13 -1.81 0.99 31.31
CA GLN A 13 -0.37 0.80 31.28
C GLN A 13 0.01 0.06 29.99
N PHE A 14 0.89 0.67 29.19
CA PHE A 14 1.48 0.03 28.03
C PHE A 14 2.77 -0.66 28.46
N VAL A 15 2.94 -1.92 28.06
CA VAL A 15 4.14 -2.71 28.34
C VAL A 15 4.68 -3.23 27.02
N VAL A 16 5.96 -2.98 26.75
CA VAL A 16 6.63 -3.40 25.51
C VAL A 16 7.77 -4.35 25.84
N ILE A 17 7.77 -5.57 25.28
CA ILE A 17 8.73 -6.62 25.64
C ILE A 17 9.28 -7.32 24.41
N ASN A 18 10.61 -7.46 24.37
CA ASN A 18 11.35 -8.30 23.41
C ASN A 18 11.09 -7.95 21.93
N LEU A 19 11.00 -6.66 21.60
CA LEU A 19 10.86 -6.21 20.21
C LEU A 19 12.17 -5.76 19.57
N SER A 20 13.24 -5.58 20.35
CA SER A 20 14.48 -4.92 19.89
C SER A 20 15.16 -5.63 18.72
N SER A 21 15.10 -6.97 18.64
CA SER A 21 15.60 -7.75 17.50
C SER A 21 14.79 -7.59 16.22
N HIS A 22 13.57 -7.04 16.31
CA HIS A 22 12.65 -6.87 15.20
C HIS A 22 12.52 -5.41 14.75
N LEU A 23 13.06 -4.47 15.53
CA LEU A 23 13.00 -3.05 15.18
C LEU A 23 13.92 -2.75 13.98
N ASN A 24 13.36 -2.03 13.01
CA ASN A 24 14.11 -1.33 11.97
C ASN A 24 14.32 0.15 12.37
N ASP A 25 15.00 0.93 11.54
CA ASP A 25 15.29 2.34 11.83
C ASP A 25 14.01 3.16 12.08
N LEU A 26 12.98 2.98 11.24
CA LEU A 26 11.69 3.66 11.37
C LEU A 26 11.01 3.32 12.70
N THR A 27 10.79 2.04 12.97
CA THR A 27 10.10 1.57 14.18
C THR A 27 10.88 1.85 15.45
N SER A 28 12.21 1.91 15.40
CA SER A 28 13.05 2.36 16.50
C SER A 28 12.80 3.82 16.85
N VAL A 29 12.76 4.70 15.83
CA VAL A 29 12.51 6.14 16.02
C VAL A 29 11.07 6.40 16.45
N LEU A 30 10.09 5.67 15.90
CA LEU A 30 8.70 5.73 16.33
C LEU A 30 8.56 5.35 17.81
N LEU A 31 9.14 4.21 18.23
CA LEU A 31 9.06 3.75 19.61
C LEU A 31 9.75 4.73 20.58
N ALA A 32 10.91 5.28 20.21
CA ALA A 32 11.59 6.30 21.01
C ALA A 32 10.75 7.58 21.14
N THR A 33 10.10 8.01 20.05
CA THR A 33 9.19 9.16 20.05
C THR A 33 7.99 8.92 20.97
N LEU A 34 7.31 7.77 20.85
CA LEU A 34 6.19 7.39 21.72
C LEU A 34 6.61 7.36 23.19
N PHE A 35 7.76 6.76 23.49
CA PHE A 35 8.30 6.71 24.84
C PHE A 35 8.57 8.11 25.41
N SER A 36 9.08 9.04 24.60
CA SER A 36 9.30 10.43 25.07
C SER A 36 7.98 11.16 25.39
N LEU A 37 6.91 10.87 24.66
CA LEU A 37 5.61 11.54 24.77
C LEU A 37 4.69 10.94 25.84
N ALA A 38 4.89 9.67 26.19
CA ALA A 38 4.06 8.91 27.14
C ALA A 38 4.91 8.08 28.11
N SER A 39 6.04 8.64 28.57
CA SER A 39 7.02 7.93 29.43
C SER A 39 6.45 7.47 30.77
N ASP A 40 5.40 8.13 31.25
CA ASP A 40 4.66 7.75 32.46
C ASP A 40 3.76 6.52 32.26
N SER A 41 3.47 6.20 31.00
CA SER A 41 2.47 5.22 30.60
C SER A 41 3.07 4.01 29.89
N ILE A 42 4.32 4.08 29.43
CA ILE A 42 5.00 3.02 28.70
C ILE A 42 6.14 2.46 29.56
N VAL A 43 6.17 1.14 29.73
CA VAL A 43 7.29 0.42 30.36
C VAL A 43 7.89 -0.54 29.34
N ILE A 44 9.21 -0.48 29.18
CA ILE A 44 9.94 -1.33 28.21
C ILE A 44 10.79 -2.35 28.96
N TYR A 45 10.58 -3.63 28.70
CA TYR A 45 11.44 -4.71 29.19
C TYR A 45 12.30 -5.27 28.05
N GLN A 46 13.61 -5.26 28.28
CA GLN A 46 14.59 -5.90 27.40
C GLN A 46 14.76 -7.40 27.69
N ASN A 47 14.25 -7.89 28.83
CA ASN A 47 14.43 -9.28 29.25
C ASN A 47 13.11 -9.86 29.79
N GLU A 48 12.80 -11.05 29.30
CA GLU A 48 11.58 -11.83 29.49
C GLU A 48 11.31 -12.24 30.95
N THR A 49 12.34 -12.34 31.79
CA THR A 49 12.22 -12.92 33.15
C THR A 49 11.73 -11.96 34.23
N LYS A 50 11.28 -10.74 33.89
CA LYS A 50 11.00 -9.66 34.85
C LYS A 50 9.57 -9.13 34.84
N LEU A 51 8.66 -9.72 34.05
CA LEU A 51 7.29 -9.24 34.00
C LEU A 51 6.52 -9.71 35.23
N ASP A 52 6.09 -8.77 36.05
CA ASP A 52 5.25 -9.00 37.22
C ASP A 52 4.04 -8.06 37.18
N PHE A 53 2.88 -8.60 36.80
CA PHE A 53 1.64 -7.83 36.67
C PHE A 53 1.14 -7.26 38.01
N SER A 54 1.63 -7.77 39.15
CA SER A 54 1.24 -7.27 40.47
C SER A 54 1.72 -5.84 40.75
N GLN A 55 2.65 -5.32 39.94
CA GLN A 55 3.16 -3.95 40.01
C GLN A 55 2.14 -2.89 39.59
N TRP A 56 1.07 -3.29 38.88
CA TRP A 56 0.02 -2.39 38.40
C TRP A 56 -1.36 -2.81 38.90
N PRO A 57 -1.58 -2.81 40.23
CA PRO A 57 -2.87 -3.17 40.78
C PRO A 57 -3.93 -2.18 40.28
N ASN A 58 -5.03 -2.71 39.75
CA ASN A 58 -6.18 -1.97 39.20
C ASN A 58 -5.95 -1.24 37.86
N LYS A 59 -4.87 -1.54 37.13
CA LYS A 59 -4.67 -1.02 35.77
C LYS A 59 -5.11 -1.99 34.70
N ILE A 60 -5.53 -1.44 33.56
CA ILE A 60 -5.65 -2.19 32.31
C ILE A 60 -4.27 -2.22 31.66
N ILE A 61 -3.80 -3.39 31.26
CA ILE A 61 -2.45 -3.57 30.75
C ILE A 61 -2.55 -3.95 29.28
N LEU A 62 -1.89 -3.18 28.41
CA LEU A 62 -1.76 -3.51 27.01
C LEU A 62 -0.30 -3.94 26.77
N LEU A 63 -0.10 -5.24 26.55
CA LEU A 63 1.20 -5.85 26.35
C LEU A 63 1.50 -5.99 24.86
N PHE A 64 2.59 -5.39 24.40
CA PHE A 64 3.08 -5.45 23.02
C PHE A 64 4.35 -6.29 22.99
N THR A 65 4.32 -7.43 22.32
CA THR A 65 5.40 -8.40 22.40
C THR A 65 5.45 -9.33 21.17
N THR A 66 6.28 -10.37 21.21
CA THR A 66 6.33 -11.42 20.19
C THR A 66 5.43 -12.59 20.56
N THR A 67 4.99 -13.35 19.56
CA THR A 67 4.17 -14.54 19.78
C THR A 67 4.88 -15.59 20.63
N GLN A 68 6.21 -15.73 20.46
CA GLN A 68 7.01 -16.64 21.28
C GLN A 68 6.95 -16.25 22.76
N PHE A 69 7.13 -14.98 23.09
CA PHE A 69 7.09 -14.54 24.48
C PHE A 69 5.67 -14.66 25.05
N ALA A 70 4.65 -14.25 24.29
CA ALA A 70 3.25 -14.38 24.70
C ALA A 70 2.89 -15.82 25.09
N ALA A 71 3.39 -16.82 24.35
CA ALA A 71 3.17 -18.24 24.64
C ALA A 71 3.84 -18.72 25.94
N THR A 72 4.85 -18.02 26.45
CA THR A 72 5.51 -18.38 27.72
C THR A 72 4.76 -17.87 28.96
N LEU A 73 3.85 -16.90 28.79
CA LEU A 73 3.13 -16.29 29.89
C LEU A 73 2.13 -17.27 30.50
N LYS A 74 2.26 -17.49 31.81
CA LYS A 74 1.32 -18.29 32.61
C LYS A 74 0.51 -17.37 33.52
N ASN A 75 -0.77 -17.68 33.70
CA ASN A 75 -1.67 -16.96 34.62
C ASN A 75 -1.83 -15.47 34.30
N VAL A 76 -2.02 -15.12 33.02
CA VAL A 76 -2.27 -13.75 32.58
C VAL A 76 -3.58 -13.23 33.19
N PRO A 77 -3.58 -12.12 33.94
CA PRO A 77 -4.79 -11.52 34.48
C PRO A 77 -5.78 -11.08 33.39
N THR A 78 -7.08 -11.07 33.70
CA THR A 78 -8.13 -10.66 32.76
C THR A 78 -8.08 -9.18 32.35
N CYS A 79 -7.31 -8.36 33.08
CA CYS A 79 -7.09 -6.95 32.73
C CYS A 79 -5.93 -6.73 31.73
N VAL A 80 -5.30 -7.81 31.26
CA VAL A 80 -4.22 -7.76 30.27
C VAL A 80 -4.76 -8.12 28.88
N THR A 81 -4.53 -7.24 27.91
CA THR A 81 -4.69 -7.53 26.48
C THR A 81 -3.31 -7.65 25.85
N ILE A 82 -3.07 -8.71 25.09
CA ILE A 82 -1.78 -8.98 24.46
C ILE A 82 -1.91 -8.70 22.96
N TYR A 83 -1.02 -7.86 22.44
CA TYR A 83 -0.79 -7.64 21.02
C TYR A 83 0.55 -8.25 20.64
N ALA A 84 0.55 -9.19 19.70
CA ALA A 84 1.73 -10.01 19.40
C ALA A 84 2.21 -9.87 17.95
N LEU A 85 3.53 -9.79 17.76
CA LEU A 85 4.18 -9.94 16.45
C LEU A 85 4.27 -11.43 16.11
N ASN A 86 3.71 -11.83 14.96
CA ASN A 86 3.81 -13.19 14.44
C ASN A 86 5.19 -13.42 13.83
N SER A 87 5.81 -14.55 14.19
CA SER A 87 7.05 -15.02 13.57
C SER A 87 6.84 -15.97 12.41
N ASP A 88 5.66 -16.58 12.32
CA ASP A 88 5.30 -17.62 11.38
C ASP A 88 3.94 -17.29 10.75
N ASP A 89 3.78 -17.60 9.45
CA ASP A 89 2.59 -17.34 8.61
C ASP A 89 1.30 -18.02 9.15
N CYS A 90 0.77 -17.53 10.27
CA CYS A 90 -0.40 -18.07 10.94
C CYS A 90 -1.58 -17.09 10.84
N ASN A 91 -2.67 -17.59 10.25
CA ASN A 91 -4.03 -17.02 10.11
C ASN A 91 -4.23 -15.53 10.47
N PHE A 92 -4.46 -14.74 9.41
CA PHE A 92 -4.70 -13.29 9.39
C PHE A 92 -6.03 -12.80 10.01
N GLU A 93 -6.77 -13.64 10.75
CA GLU A 93 -8.10 -13.27 11.27
C GLU A 93 -8.12 -12.85 12.75
N ASP A 94 -7.00 -12.92 13.46
CA ASP A 94 -6.93 -12.46 14.86
C ASP A 94 -6.54 -10.96 14.94
N PRO A 95 -7.42 -10.07 15.44
CA PRO A 95 -7.15 -8.63 15.54
C PRO A 95 -6.04 -8.25 16.54
N TYR A 96 -5.54 -9.22 17.31
CA TYR A 96 -4.46 -9.00 18.29
C TYR A 96 -3.08 -9.46 17.80
N HIS A 97 -2.99 -10.03 16.59
CA HIS A 97 -1.74 -10.50 16.02
C HIS A 97 -1.36 -9.70 14.77
N PHE A 98 -0.08 -9.33 14.66
CA PHE A 98 0.44 -8.47 13.61
C PHE A 98 1.52 -9.17 12.81
N ALA A 99 1.46 -9.02 11.48
CA ALA A 99 2.45 -9.59 10.57
C ALA A 99 3.75 -8.80 10.55
N THR A 100 3.69 -7.48 10.78
CA THR A 100 4.86 -6.61 10.76
C THR A 100 5.06 -5.87 12.08
N ILE A 101 6.32 -5.58 12.40
CA ILE A 101 6.67 -4.76 13.56
C ILE A 101 6.10 -3.35 13.45
N GLN A 102 5.96 -2.82 12.23
CA GLN A 102 5.40 -1.50 12.00
C GLN A 102 3.93 -1.45 12.42
N ASP A 103 3.13 -2.43 12.00
CA ASP A 103 1.71 -2.49 12.37
C ASP A 103 1.53 -2.60 13.89
N LEU A 104 2.39 -3.37 14.57
CA LEU A 104 2.37 -3.49 16.03
C LEU A 104 2.70 -2.15 16.73
N VAL A 105 3.68 -1.41 16.22
CA VAL A 105 4.05 -0.08 16.74
C VAL A 105 2.98 0.97 16.43
N ASP A 106 2.34 0.90 15.26
CA ASP A 106 1.20 1.75 14.91
C ASP A 106 0.00 1.46 15.83
N GLN A 107 -0.26 0.20 16.17
CA GLN A 107 -1.28 -0.16 17.15
C GLN A 107 -0.96 0.43 18.54
N LEU A 108 0.31 0.40 18.97
CA LEU A 108 0.72 1.06 20.22
C LEU A 108 0.43 2.56 20.18
N SER A 109 0.80 3.24 19.08
CA SER A 109 0.51 4.66 18.86
C SER A 109 -0.99 4.95 18.96
N ASN A 110 -1.81 4.17 18.23
CA ASN A 110 -3.27 4.29 18.24
C ASN A 110 -3.85 4.11 19.65
N ALA A 111 -3.35 3.13 20.41
CA ALA A 111 -3.82 2.86 21.76
C ALA A 111 -3.46 4.00 22.74
N ILE A 112 -2.29 4.66 22.58
CA ILE A 112 -1.91 5.85 23.34
C ILE A 112 -2.83 7.03 23.03
N VAL A 113 -3.10 7.29 21.75
CA VAL A 113 -4.03 8.36 21.32
C VAL A 113 -5.43 8.11 21.88
N GLN A 114 -5.92 6.87 21.79
CA GLN A 114 -7.22 6.48 22.32
C GLN A 114 -7.29 6.67 23.84
N LYS A 115 -6.23 6.32 24.60
CA LYS A 115 -6.15 6.59 26.04
C LYS A 115 -6.41 8.07 26.33
N TYR A 116 -5.66 8.97 25.69
CA TYR A 116 -5.80 10.40 25.93
C TYR A 116 -7.19 10.93 25.54
N ARG A 117 -7.75 10.48 24.41
CA ARG A 117 -9.12 10.87 24.00
C ARG A 117 -10.19 10.39 24.98
N LEU A 118 -10.03 9.19 25.54
CA LEU A 118 -10.93 8.67 26.59
C LEU A 118 -10.82 9.47 27.89
N GLU A 119 -9.59 9.85 28.28
CA GLU A 119 -9.38 10.75 29.41
C GLU A 119 -10.01 12.13 29.18
N THR A 120 -9.94 12.69 27.96
CA THR A 120 -10.64 13.92 27.57
C THR A 120 -12.14 13.80 27.83
N CYS A 121 -12.78 12.73 27.33
CA CYS A 121 -14.21 12.49 27.55
C CYS A 121 -14.56 12.40 29.04
N ARG A 122 -13.73 11.71 29.83
CA ARG A 122 -13.93 11.57 31.28
C ARG A 122 -13.83 12.92 32.00
N TYR A 123 -12.79 13.70 31.72
CA TYR A 123 -12.60 15.02 32.35
C TYR A 123 -13.74 15.98 32.01
N ASN A 124 -14.26 15.92 30.78
CA ASN A 124 -15.47 16.67 30.41
C ASN A 124 -16.71 16.21 31.21
N GLN A 125 -16.89 14.90 31.44
CA GLN A 125 -18.02 14.37 32.21
C GLN A 125 -17.99 14.78 33.68
N ILE A 126 -16.79 14.89 34.29
CA ILE A 126 -16.64 15.29 35.70
C ILE A 126 -16.48 16.82 35.88
N GLY A 127 -16.63 17.60 34.81
CA GLY A 127 -16.61 19.07 34.87
C GLY A 127 -15.21 19.69 35.01
N GLU A 128 -14.16 19.01 34.53
CA GLU A 128 -12.77 19.49 34.54
C GLU A 128 -12.27 19.81 33.11
N PRO A 129 -12.78 20.87 32.45
CA PRO A 129 -12.51 21.14 31.03
C PRO A 129 -11.03 21.45 30.73
N ASP A 130 -10.30 22.04 31.69
CA ASP A 130 -8.89 22.36 31.50
C ASP A 130 -8.03 21.09 31.38
N LYS A 131 -8.31 20.08 32.21
CA LYS A 131 -7.64 18.77 32.12
C LYS A 131 -8.06 18.03 30.85
N ALA A 132 -9.34 18.13 30.46
CA ALA A 132 -9.81 17.56 29.20
C ALA A 132 -9.03 18.14 28.00
N LYS A 133 -8.84 19.46 27.98
CA LYS A 133 -8.06 20.15 26.95
C LYS A 133 -6.60 19.72 26.97
N GLU A 134 -6.00 19.54 28.14
CA GLU A 134 -4.62 19.04 28.28
C GLU A 134 -4.44 17.66 27.63
N GLN A 135 -5.37 16.73 27.90
CA GLN A 135 -5.31 15.38 27.33
C GLN A 135 -5.53 15.38 25.82
N GLU A 136 -6.45 16.20 25.33
CA GLU A 136 -6.67 16.39 23.89
C GLU A 136 -5.41 16.94 23.21
N MET A 137 -4.70 17.86 23.84
CA MET A 137 -3.41 18.36 23.32
C MET A 137 -2.34 17.26 23.30
N LYS A 138 -2.31 16.35 24.30
CA LYS A 138 -1.40 15.19 24.28
C LYS A 138 -1.72 14.23 23.15
N ALA A 139 -3.00 13.91 22.91
CA ALA A 139 -3.44 13.07 21.80
C ALA A 139 -2.98 13.64 20.44
N ASN A 140 -3.28 14.92 20.19
CA ASN A 140 -2.92 15.60 18.95
C ASN A 140 -1.39 15.70 18.77
N ARG A 141 -0.64 15.87 19.87
CA ARG A 141 0.83 15.89 19.83
C ARG A 141 1.42 14.54 19.42
N VAL A 142 0.86 13.43 19.92
CA VAL A 142 1.29 12.09 19.50
C VAL A 142 1.06 11.89 18.00
N GLU A 143 -0.15 12.17 17.49
CA GLU A 143 -0.44 12.05 16.06
C GLU A 143 0.49 12.93 15.21
N HIS A 144 0.75 14.17 15.65
CA HIS A 144 1.63 15.10 14.95
C HIS A 144 3.07 14.61 14.86
N GLU A 145 3.68 14.20 15.99
CA GLU A 145 5.09 13.76 15.98
C GLU A 145 5.27 12.44 15.25
N ILE A 146 4.31 11.52 15.31
CA ILE A 146 4.36 10.27 14.54
C ILE A 146 4.32 10.54 13.05
N LYS A 147 3.41 11.42 12.60
CA LYS A 147 3.36 11.86 11.20
C LYS A 147 4.69 12.48 10.75
N LYS A 148 5.29 13.32 11.59
CA LYS A 148 6.58 13.95 11.31
C LYS A 148 7.72 12.93 11.19
N VAL A 149 7.75 11.88 12.02
CA VAL A 149 8.73 10.79 11.89
C VAL A 149 8.57 10.08 10.55
N TYR A 150 7.34 9.79 10.13
CA TYR A 150 7.07 9.19 8.83
C TYR A 150 7.54 10.09 7.67
N GLU A 151 7.26 11.39 7.73
CA GLU A 151 7.71 12.37 6.72
C GLU A 151 9.24 12.46 6.67
N GLN A 152 9.92 12.56 7.82
CA GLN A 152 11.38 12.59 7.90
C GLN A 152 12.04 11.32 7.36
N MET A 153 11.46 10.15 7.64
CA MET A 153 11.98 8.89 7.11
C MET A 153 11.69 8.74 5.61
N LYS A 154 10.59 9.29 5.09
CA LYS A 154 10.34 9.38 3.64
C LYS A 154 11.38 10.27 2.96
N GLU A 155 11.73 11.40 3.57
CA GLU A 155 12.74 12.33 3.05
C GLU A 155 14.18 11.79 3.14
N ASN A 156 14.49 11.03 4.20
CA ASN A 156 15.82 10.43 4.43
C ASN A 156 15.99 9.06 3.76
N SER A 157 14.92 8.47 3.22
CA SER A 157 15.03 7.28 2.38
C SER A 157 15.86 7.66 1.15
N PRO A 158 16.93 6.92 0.82
CA PRO A 158 17.70 7.21 -0.39
C PRO A 158 16.73 7.17 -1.57
N LYS A 159 16.45 8.33 -2.17
CA LYS A 159 15.68 8.48 -3.40
C LYS A 159 16.38 7.62 -4.43
N LYS A 160 15.89 6.39 -4.64
CA LYS A 160 16.44 5.52 -5.67
C LYS A 160 16.21 6.29 -6.96
N PRO A 161 17.25 6.63 -7.73
CA PRO A 161 17.03 7.22 -9.04
C PRO A 161 16.15 6.24 -9.79
N LEU A 162 14.93 6.66 -10.13
CA LEU A 162 14.08 5.86 -10.99
C LEU A 162 14.85 5.73 -12.30
N HIS A 163 15.31 4.51 -12.61
CA HIS A 163 15.84 4.22 -13.93
C HIS A 163 14.78 4.61 -14.94
N ASN A 164 15.17 5.30 -16.01
CA ASN A 164 14.24 5.84 -17.00
C ASN A 164 13.34 4.70 -17.54
N ILE A 165 12.11 4.61 -17.03
CA ILE A 165 11.22 3.48 -17.31
C ILE A 165 10.73 3.62 -18.75
N ALA A 166 11.12 2.68 -19.60
CA ALA A 166 10.71 2.67 -20.99
C ALA A 166 9.39 1.90 -21.14
N LEU A 167 8.38 2.50 -21.77
CA LEU A 167 7.13 1.80 -22.05
C LEU A 167 7.27 1.00 -23.33
N THR A 168 6.82 -0.25 -23.28
CA THR A 168 6.87 -1.20 -24.39
C THR A 168 5.50 -1.80 -24.62
N ILE A 169 5.06 -1.82 -25.87
CA ILE A 169 3.87 -2.57 -26.25
C ILE A 169 4.27 -3.85 -26.99
N ILE A 170 3.71 -4.96 -26.53
CA ILE A 170 3.95 -6.28 -27.11
C ILE A 170 2.65 -6.79 -27.68
N TRP A 171 2.69 -7.29 -28.92
CA TRP A 171 1.60 -8.04 -29.51
C TRP A 171 2.01 -9.51 -29.66
N LEU A 172 1.43 -10.37 -28.84
CA LEU A 172 1.60 -11.82 -28.92
C LEU A 172 0.43 -12.42 -29.72
N ARG A 173 0.68 -12.82 -30.97
CA ARG A 173 -0.34 -13.48 -31.79
C ARG A 173 0.26 -14.41 -32.85
N PRO A 174 -0.46 -15.47 -33.26
CA PRO A 174 0.03 -16.42 -34.25
C PRO A 174 0.04 -15.90 -35.70
N GLU A 175 -0.69 -14.82 -36.01
CA GLU A 175 -0.80 -14.28 -37.38
C GLU A 175 -0.14 -12.91 -37.54
N VAL A 176 0.18 -12.53 -38.78
CA VAL A 176 0.60 -11.16 -39.10
C VAL A 176 -0.58 -10.24 -38.82
N GLY A 177 -0.31 -9.09 -38.24
CA GLY A 177 -1.30 -8.05 -38.24
C GLY A 177 -0.70 -6.73 -37.86
N ASP A 178 -1.58 -5.83 -37.46
CA ASP A 178 -1.38 -4.44 -37.76
C ASP A 178 -0.70 -3.69 -36.61
N MET A 179 0.50 -4.14 -36.18
CA MET A 179 1.32 -3.40 -35.23
C MET A 179 1.66 -2.00 -35.78
N GLU A 180 1.69 -1.85 -37.09
CA GLU A 180 1.85 -0.55 -37.75
C GLU A 180 0.70 0.40 -37.43
N SER A 181 -0.56 -0.04 -37.48
CA SER A 181 -1.67 0.82 -37.03
C SER A 181 -1.61 1.21 -35.55
N LEU A 182 -1.06 0.35 -34.68
CA LEU A 182 -0.83 0.70 -33.27
C LEU A 182 0.28 1.75 -33.15
N LYS A 183 1.37 1.62 -33.93
CA LYS A 183 2.46 2.61 -33.98
C LYS A 183 2.00 3.94 -34.55
N GLU A 184 1.15 3.94 -35.56
CA GLU A 184 0.60 5.17 -36.14
C GLU A 184 -0.21 5.97 -35.11
N VAL A 185 -0.98 5.27 -34.27
CA VAL A 185 -1.82 5.91 -33.25
C VAL A 185 -1.04 6.25 -31.98
N PHE A 186 -0.22 5.31 -31.50
CA PHE A 186 0.42 5.41 -30.18
C PHE A 186 1.92 5.71 -30.24
N GLY A 187 2.50 5.98 -31.42
CA GLY A 187 3.93 6.10 -31.67
C GLY A 187 4.73 6.92 -30.65
N GLU A 188 4.17 8.04 -30.21
CA GLU A 188 4.82 8.95 -29.24
C GLU A 188 4.73 8.49 -27.77
N TYR A 189 3.92 7.46 -27.47
CA TYR A 189 3.63 6.96 -26.12
C TYR A 189 4.33 5.65 -25.78
N PHE A 190 5.02 5.00 -26.71
CA PHE A 190 5.83 3.83 -26.41
C PHE A 190 7.22 3.99 -26.98
N SER A 191 8.21 3.56 -26.22
CA SER A 191 9.62 3.56 -26.64
C SER A 191 9.93 2.40 -27.57
N SER A 192 9.17 1.29 -27.47
CA SER A 192 9.38 0.11 -28.31
C SER A 192 8.09 -0.65 -28.58
N TYR A 193 8.09 -1.38 -29.70
CA TYR A 193 6.97 -2.13 -30.23
C TYR A 193 7.48 -3.49 -30.69
N HIS A 194 6.94 -4.56 -30.12
CA HIS A 194 7.37 -5.92 -30.44
C HIS A 194 6.20 -6.81 -30.81
N SER A 195 6.38 -7.63 -31.84
CA SER A 195 5.43 -8.68 -32.20
C SER A 195 6.09 -10.03 -32.03
N PHE A 196 5.43 -10.94 -31.33
CA PHE A 196 5.88 -12.31 -31.15
C PHE A 196 4.83 -13.27 -31.69
N PHE A 197 5.29 -14.27 -32.45
CA PHE A 197 4.45 -15.37 -32.94
C PHE A 197 4.41 -16.56 -31.98
N ASN A 198 5.30 -16.57 -30.98
CA ASN A 198 5.47 -17.67 -30.04
C ASN A 198 5.55 -17.10 -28.61
N GLN A 199 4.81 -17.73 -27.70
CA GLN A 199 4.81 -17.39 -26.28
C GLN A 199 6.21 -17.51 -25.65
N HIS A 200 7.00 -18.51 -26.03
CA HIS A 200 8.30 -18.78 -25.44
C HIS A 200 9.30 -17.64 -25.69
N THR A 201 9.35 -17.12 -26.92
CA THR A 201 10.20 -15.97 -27.26
C THR A 201 9.70 -14.68 -26.60
N CYS A 202 8.38 -14.50 -26.50
CA CYS A 202 7.79 -13.39 -25.75
C CYS A 202 8.17 -13.44 -24.26
N HIS A 203 8.09 -14.62 -23.64
CA HIS A 203 8.47 -14.84 -22.25
C HIS A 203 9.94 -14.54 -22.02
N TYR A 204 10.82 -15.04 -22.88
CA TYR A 204 12.25 -14.77 -22.78
C TYR A 204 12.55 -13.26 -22.83
N TYR A 205 11.89 -12.53 -23.74
CA TYR A 205 12.01 -11.07 -23.81
C TYR A 205 11.54 -10.37 -22.53
N ILE A 206 10.38 -10.77 -21.97
CA ILE A 206 9.84 -10.17 -20.75
C ILE A 206 10.79 -10.36 -19.57
N VAL A 207 11.35 -11.56 -19.42
CA VAL A 207 12.33 -11.88 -18.36
C VAL A 207 13.60 -11.05 -18.51
N GLU A 208 14.16 -10.96 -19.72
CA GLU A 208 15.39 -10.17 -19.94
C GLU A 208 15.21 -8.66 -19.67
N ASN A 209 13.96 -8.16 -19.71
CA ASN A 209 13.64 -6.75 -19.56
C ASN A 209 12.86 -6.42 -18.27
N GLU A 210 12.85 -7.33 -17.29
CA GLU A 210 12.02 -7.20 -16.07
C GLU A 210 12.29 -5.91 -15.27
N HIS A 211 13.51 -5.39 -15.30
CA HIS A 211 13.88 -4.21 -14.51
C HIS A 211 13.97 -2.90 -15.31
N ARG A 212 13.58 -2.91 -16.59
CA ARG A 212 13.83 -1.78 -17.51
C ARG A 212 12.59 -1.23 -18.18
N ASN A 213 11.63 -2.10 -18.45
CA ASN A 213 10.51 -1.74 -19.32
C ASN A 213 9.17 -2.07 -18.67
N ASP A 214 8.25 -1.11 -18.72
CA ASP A 214 6.85 -1.38 -18.40
C ASP A 214 6.13 -1.86 -19.66
N ILE A 215 5.49 -3.02 -19.56
CA ILE A 215 4.99 -3.80 -20.69
C ILE A 215 3.46 -3.80 -20.71
N PHE A 216 2.92 -3.41 -21.86
CA PHE A 216 1.51 -3.52 -22.21
C PHE A 216 1.37 -4.64 -23.24
N LEU A 217 0.77 -5.76 -22.83
CA LEU A 217 0.72 -6.99 -23.63
C LEU A 217 -0.66 -7.15 -24.27
N ILE A 218 -0.71 -7.25 -25.59
CA ILE A 218 -1.91 -7.58 -26.36
C ILE A 218 -1.80 -9.04 -26.79
N MET A 219 -2.80 -9.84 -26.43
CA MET A 219 -2.91 -11.26 -26.74
C MET A 219 -4.16 -11.52 -27.60
N ASN A 220 -4.13 -12.57 -28.42
CA ASN A 220 -5.35 -13.01 -29.11
C ASN A 220 -6.31 -13.68 -28.12
N THR A 221 -7.62 -13.47 -28.28
CA THR A 221 -8.70 -14.19 -27.59
C THR A 221 -8.62 -15.72 -27.65
N SER A 222 -7.98 -16.28 -28.68
CA SER A 222 -7.74 -17.74 -28.77
C SER A 222 -6.59 -18.23 -27.87
N SER A 223 -5.93 -17.34 -27.13
CA SER A 223 -4.83 -17.71 -26.23
C SER A 223 -5.40 -18.31 -24.94
N GLU A 224 -4.79 -19.38 -24.45
CA GLU A 224 -5.23 -20.00 -23.21
C GLU A 224 -5.06 -19.04 -22.01
N GLN A 225 -6.05 -18.98 -21.11
CA GLN A 225 -6.00 -18.17 -19.89
C GLN A 225 -4.77 -18.51 -19.01
N SER A 226 -4.31 -19.75 -19.07
CA SER A 226 -3.08 -20.25 -18.44
C SER A 226 -1.84 -19.44 -18.87
N ILE A 227 -1.76 -19.05 -20.14
CA ILE A 227 -0.67 -18.27 -20.72
C ILE A 227 -0.68 -16.85 -20.16
N ALA A 228 -1.85 -16.20 -20.15
CA ALA A 228 -2.00 -14.86 -19.62
C ALA A 228 -1.64 -14.81 -18.13
N ASN A 229 -2.08 -15.80 -17.34
CA ASN A 229 -1.71 -15.93 -15.92
C ASN A 229 -0.19 -16.07 -15.74
N GLY A 230 0.48 -16.83 -16.63
CA GLY A 230 1.94 -16.94 -16.65
C GLY A 230 2.66 -15.63 -16.97
N PHE A 231 2.04 -14.66 -17.63
CA PHE A 231 2.63 -13.34 -17.83
C PHE A 231 2.31 -12.34 -16.72
N ARG A 232 1.17 -12.48 -16.02
CA ARG A 232 0.78 -11.61 -14.89
C ARG A 232 1.72 -11.69 -13.70
N GLN A 233 2.48 -12.78 -13.58
CA GLN A 233 3.46 -12.93 -12.49
C GLN A 233 4.65 -11.96 -12.61
N PHE A 234 4.90 -11.40 -13.81
CA PHE A 234 6.01 -10.48 -14.02
C PHE A 234 5.63 -9.06 -13.61
N SER A 235 6.41 -8.49 -12.69
CA SER A 235 6.17 -7.15 -12.13
C SER A 235 6.19 -6.02 -13.17
N ASN A 236 6.84 -6.26 -14.31
CA ASN A 236 6.96 -5.32 -15.40
C ASN A 236 5.82 -5.41 -16.42
N VAL A 237 4.95 -6.43 -16.35
CA VAL A 237 3.73 -6.52 -17.17
C VAL A 237 2.61 -5.78 -16.46
N LYS A 238 2.25 -4.59 -16.97
CA LYS A 238 1.27 -3.70 -16.33
C LYS A 238 -0.16 -4.03 -16.71
N ASN A 239 -0.38 -4.37 -17.98
CA ASN A 239 -1.69 -4.74 -18.47
C ASN A 239 -1.60 -5.83 -19.54
N ILE A 240 -2.62 -6.69 -19.55
CA ILE A 240 -2.86 -7.68 -20.60
C ILE A 240 -4.23 -7.40 -21.20
N TYR A 241 -4.27 -7.27 -22.53
CA TYR A 241 -5.47 -7.03 -23.33
C TYR A 241 -5.74 -8.25 -24.21
N PHE A 242 -6.99 -8.70 -24.29
CA PHE A 242 -7.38 -9.77 -25.21
C PHE A 242 -8.10 -9.16 -26.40
N TYR A 243 -7.59 -9.38 -27.61
CA TYR A 243 -8.13 -8.79 -28.84
C TYR A 243 -8.48 -9.89 -29.85
N GLY A 244 -9.70 -9.88 -30.36
CA GLY A 244 -10.24 -10.91 -31.27
C GLY A 244 -11.71 -11.23 -30.97
N GLN A 245 -12.32 -12.10 -31.78
CA GLN A 245 -13.72 -12.50 -31.59
C GLN A 245 -13.85 -13.42 -30.38
N SER A 246 -14.51 -12.94 -29.32
CA SER A 246 -14.77 -13.78 -28.15
C SER A 246 -15.97 -14.70 -28.32
N THR A 247 -15.87 -15.92 -27.78
CA THR A 247 -17.06 -16.74 -27.46
C THR A 247 -17.44 -16.68 -25.99
N ASN A 248 -16.60 -16.08 -25.11
CA ASN A 248 -16.79 -16.05 -23.66
C ASN A 248 -16.64 -14.63 -23.08
N SER A 249 -17.55 -14.23 -22.21
CA SER A 249 -17.74 -12.86 -21.73
C SER A 249 -16.86 -12.43 -20.55
N ASP A 250 -15.63 -12.95 -20.42
CA ASP A 250 -14.75 -12.61 -19.30
C ASP A 250 -13.84 -11.41 -19.59
N GLU A 251 -13.42 -10.74 -18.51
CA GLU A 251 -12.87 -9.39 -18.46
C GLU A 251 -11.72 -9.10 -19.43
N LYS A 252 -11.81 -7.93 -20.08
CA LYS A 252 -10.85 -7.31 -21.02
C LYS A 252 -10.70 -7.99 -22.38
N THR A 253 -11.77 -8.61 -22.89
CA THR A 253 -11.84 -9.01 -24.29
C THR A 253 -12.43 -7.89 -25.16
N PHE A 254 -11.74 -7.54 -26.24
CA PHE A 254 -12.12 -6.46 -27.16
C PHE A 254 -12.36 -7.03 -28.56
N ASP A 255 -13.63 -7.00 -28.98
CA ASP A 255 -14.05 -7.45 -30.31
C ASP A 255 -13.75 -6.40 -31.40
N THR A 256 -13.55 -5.13 -31.02
CA THR A 256 -13.21 -4.05 -31.97
C THR A 256 -11.89 -3.36 -31.63
N ARG A 257 -11.23 -2.86 -32.68
CA ARG A 257 -9.98 -2.09 -32.55
C ARG A 257 -10.19 -0.80 -31.75
N ASN A 258 -11.36 -0.17 -31.90
CA ASN A 258 -11.70 1.05 -31.20
C ASN A 258 -11.83 0.83 -29.70
N ASP A 259 -12.40 -0.29 -29.26
CA ASP A 259 -12.54 -0.60 -27.84
C ASP A 259 -11.17 -0.90 -27.19
N LEU A 260 -10.32 -1.65 -27.90
CA LEU A 260 -8.93 -1.85 -27.50
C LEU A 260 -8.20 -0.52 -27.34
N TYR A 261 -8.32 0.37 -28.33
CA TYR A 261 -7.63 1.66 -28.32
C TYR A 261 -8.16 2.58 -27.23
N TYR A 262 -9.48 2.62 -27.02
CA TYR A 262 -10.10 3.35 -25.94
C TYR A 262 -9.56 2.88 -24.58
N ARG A 263 -9.54 1.56 -24.35
CA ARG A 263 -9.08 1.01 -23.07
C ARG A 263 -7.58 1.23 -22.87
N LEU A 264 -6.77 0.95 -23.88
CA LEU A 264 -5.33 1.19 -23.84
C LEU A 264 -5.02 2.65 -23.55
N THR A 265 -5.73 3.59 -24.20
CA THR A 265 -5.59 5.03 -23.92
C THR A 265 -5.90 5.34 -22.46
N TYR A 266 -7.00 4.82 -21.93
CA TYR A 266 -7.40 5.04 -20.54
C TYR A 266 -6.36 4.52 -19.54
N ASP A 267 -5.92 3.28 -19.72
CA ASP A 267 -4.93 2.66 -18.83
C ASP A 267 -3.57 3.39 -18.93
N LEU A 268 -3.17 3.87 -20.12
CA LEU A 268 -1.96 4.69 -20.30
C LEU A 268 -2.05 6.05 -19.61
N ILE A 269 -3.21 6.70 -19.55
CA ILE A 269 -3.39 7.95 -18.81
C ILE A 269 -3.08 7.74 -17.32
N GLY A 270 -3.69 6.70 -16.73
CA GLY A 270 -3.47 6.36 -15.32
C GLY A 270 -2.00 6.05 -15.06
N HIS A 271 -1.41 5.18 -15.89
CA HIS A 271 -0.03 4.77 -15.74
C HIS A 271 0.98 5.94 -15.90
N TYR A 272 0.76 6.83 -16.87
CA TYR A 272 1.59 8.02 -17.00
C TYR A 272 1.41 9.03 -15.87
N GLY A 273 0.21 9.11 -15.27
CA GLY A 273 -0.02 9.86 -14.04
C GLY A 273 0.81 9.31 -12.88
N GLU A 274 0.74 7.99 -12.65
CA GLU A 274 1.51 7.30 -11.60
C GLU A 274 3.03 7.48 -11.78
N LEU A 275 3.53 7.34 -13.02
CA LEU A 275 4.93 7.61 -13.31
C LEU A 275 5.28 9.08 -13.04
N GLY A 276 4.44 10.02 -13.49
CA GLY A 276 4.62 11.44 -13.20
C GLY A 276 4.73 11.74 -11.72
N ASP A 277 3.81 11.21 -10.91
CA ASP A 277 3.81 11.34 -9.46
C ASP A 277 5.08 10.73 -8.85
N ASN A 278 5.45 9.51 -9.25
CA ASN A 278 6.66 8.84 -8.77
C ASN A 278 7.93 9.65 -9.07
N TYR A 279 8.11 10.16 -10.29
CA TYR A 279 9.26 11.00 -10.64
C TYR A 279 9.23 12.34 -9.90
N GLN A 280 8.04 12.92 -9.67
CA GLN A 280 7.89 14.16 -8.91
C GLN A 280 8.27 13.97 -7.43
N GLU A 281 7.82 12.89 -6.79
CA GLU A 281 8.20 12.53 -5.42
C GLU A 281 9.72 12.33 -5.26
N ASN A 282 10.39 11.92 -6.33
CA ASN A 282 11.84 11.73 -6.39
C ASN A 282 12.63 12.97 -6.85
N ASP A 283 12.03 14.17 -6.89
CA ASP A 283 12.60 15.45 -7.37
C ASP A 283 13.10 15.43 -8.83
N GLN A 284 12.67 14.46 -9.63
CA GLN A 284 12.99 14.35 -11.05
C GLN A 284 11.93 15.11 -11.88
N LEU A 285 11.88 16.43 -11.67
CA LEU A 285 10.80 17.30 -12.17
C LEU A 285 10.69 17.33 -13.70
N LYS A 286 11.80 17.10 -14.43
CA LYS A 286 11.80 17.09 -15.89
C LYS A 286 11.07 15.86 -16.41
N GLU A 287 11.45 14.69 -15.93
CA GLU A 287 10.85 13.40 -16.25
C GLU A 287 9.37 13.37 -15.84
N ALA A 288 9.06 13.84 -14.63
CA ALA A 288 7.69 13.98 -14.15
C ALA A 288 6.83 14.80 -15.11
N ARG A 289 7.33 15.98 -15.52
CA ARG A 289 6.64 16.83 -16.49
C ARG A 289 6.43 16.13 -17.83
N ASP A 290 7.43 15.41 -18.34
CA ASP A 290 7.33 14.70 -19.60
C ASP A 290 6.22 13.63 -19.56
N PHE A 291 6.08 12.91 -18.45
CA PHE A 291 5.00 11.93 -18.25
C PHE A 291 3.62 12.59 -18.10
N PHE A 292 3.50 13.67 -17.32
CA PHE A 292 2.23 14.41 -17.23
C PHE A 292 1.78 14.99 -18.58
N VAL A 293 2.72 15.47 -19.40
CA VAL A 293 2.42 15.95 -20.76
C VAL A 293 1.88 14.81 -21.62
N LYS A 294 2.45 13.61 -21.54
CA LYS A 294 1.94 12.43 -22.25
C LYS A 294 0.52 12.04 -21.79
N ALA A 295 0.27 12.00 -20.48
CA ALA A 295 -1.06 11.76 -19.93
C ALA A 295 -2.07 12.80 -20.44
N GLN A 296 -1.71 14.08 -20.42
CA GLN A 296 -2.57 15.15 -20.92
C GLN A 296 -2.88 15.03 -22.41
N LYS A 297 -1.88 14.67 -23.24
CA LYS A 297 -2.09 14.42 -24.67
C LYS A 297 -3.06 13.25 -24.90
N LEU A 298 -2.93 12.17 -24.14
CA LEU A 298 -3.87 11.04 -24.20
C LEU A 298 -5.29 11.44 -23.77
N CYS A 299 -5.45 12.30 -22.75
CA CYS A 299 -6.77 12.85 -22.41
C CYS A 299 -7.40 13.63 -23.57
N ARG A 300 -6.61 14.41 -24.31
CA ARG A 300 -7.09 15.13 -25.51
C ARG A 300 -7.45 14.16 -26.63
N PHE A 301 -6.59 13.17 -26.89
CA PHE A 301 -6.85 12.11 -27.87
C PHE A 301 -8.15 11.37 -27.56
N LEU A 302 -8.36 11.02 -26.28
CA LEU A 302 -9.58 10.38 -25.79
C LEU A 302 -10.82 11.25 -26.09
N ASN A 303 -10.74 12.54 -25.77
CA ASN A 303 -11.80 13.50 -26.05
C ASN A 303 -12.09 13.65 -27.54
N GLU A 304 -11.08 13.80 -28.40
CA GLU A 304 -11.22 14.03 -29.84
C GLU A 304 -11.67 12.79 -30.63
N LYS A 305 -11.28 11.60 -30.17
CA LYS A 305 -11.57 10.35 -30.91
C LYS A 305 -12.83 9.65 -30.42
N PHE A 306 -13.18 9.81 -29.14
CA PHE A 306 -14.27 9.04 -28.54
C PHE A 306 -15.39 9.90 -27.96
N PHE A 307 -15.15 11.18 -27.64
CA PHE A 307 -16.16 12.06 -27.03
C PHE A 307 -16.61 13.25 -27.89
N SER A 308 -15.83 13.70 -28.89
CA SER A 308 -16.15 14.88 -29.69
C SER A 308 -17.07 14.61 -30.89
N LEU A 309 -17.72 13.44 -30.92
CA LEU A 309 -18.92 13.22 -31.71
C LEU A 309 -20.11 13.26 -30.75
N ASN A 310 -20.78 14.42 -30.71
CA ASN A 310 -22.22 14.45 -30.51
C ASN A 310 -22.85 13.50 -31.54
N ASN A 311 -23.06 12.24 -31.15
CA ASN A 311 -23.91 11.30 -31.86
C ASN A 311 -25.21 11.16 -31.04
N PRO A 312 -26.36 11.54 -31.62
CA PRO A 312 -27.66 11.54 -30.96
C PRO A 312 -28.17 10.10 -30.86
N VAL A 313 -27.82 9.41 -29.77
CA VAL A 313 -28.44 8.10 -29.42
C VAL A 313 -29.25 8.21 -28.12
N PHE A 314 -29.44 9.44 -27.63
CA PHE A 314 -30.43 9.79 -26.61
C PHE A 314 -31.43 10.87 -27.09
N ALA A 315 -31.74 10.88 -28.39
CA ALA A 315 -32.89 11.57 -28.97
C ALA A 315 -33.37 10.82 -30.22
#